data_AF-A0A397V6E1-F1
#
_entry.id   AF-A0A397V6E1-F1
#
_cell.length_a   1.000
_cell.length_b   1.000
_cell.length_c   1.000
_cell.angle_alpha   90.00
_cell.angle_beta   90.00
_cell.angle_gamma   90.00
#
_symmetry.space_group_name_H-M   'P 1'
#
loop_
_entity.id
_entity.type
_entity.pdbx_description
1 polymer ?
#
loop_
_entity_poly.entity_id
_entity_poly.type
_entity_poly.pdbx_seq_one_letter_code
_entity_poly.pdbx_strand_id
1 'polypeptide(L)'
;MELEYQEIYKRIIIGIKSTNNNFNIENDAKKLLVEEEYPLSWIPFKELYDTKKIGQGGFATVLYAKWVDKRENALRGVALKLLHGSRSCDEGFIQELKAYCNIGSKHPSFLKCYGISKDESSEDFILVLEYAAIGSLRKNLCSVLKMNWIDKLTLLHCITSDLQMIHSQGLIHRDLHSDLGLSITITKKLNAERRGVYGILPYIAPEVLDGEQYTTASDIYSFGIIMCEILYGKSDYFNHQSEIPVHDKIVSIVDQRLIVHL
;
A
#
# COMPACT_ATOMS: atom_id res chain seq x y z
N MET A 1 -17.71 -8.77 45.17
CA MET A 1 -16.97 -8.86 43.89
C MET A 1 -17.75 -8.30 42.71
N GLU A 2 -19.02 -8.66 42.51
CA GLU A 2 -19.78 -8.19 41.32
C GLU A 2 -20.26 -6.71 41.42
N LEU A 3 -20.47 -6.20 42.63
CA LEU A 3 -20.81 -4.79 42.87
C LEU A 3 -19.63 -3.81 42.70
N GLU A 4 -18.39 -4.31 42.83
CA GLU A 4 -17.18 -3.49 42.70
C GLU A 4 -16.82 -3.26 41.22
N TYR A 5 -17.12 -4.24 40.36
CA TYR A 5 -16.96 -4.14 38.90
C TYR A 5 -17.95 -3.17 38.25
N GLN A 6 -19.20 -3.14 38.71
CA GLN A 6 -20.23 -2.23 38.20
C GLN A 6 -19.95 -0.76 38.57
N GLU A 7 -19.35 -0.53 39.74
CA GLU A 7 -19.01 0.82 40.19
C GLU A 7 -17.76 1.39 39.47
N ILE A 8 -16.82 0.52 39.08
CA ILE A 8 -15.69 0.86 38.20
C ILE A 8 -16.21 1.20 36.79
N TYR A 9 -17.15 0.44 36.24
CA TYR A 9 -17.76 0.72 34.93
C TYR A 9 -18.56 2.03 34.91
N LYS A 10 -19.30 2.34 35.99
CA LYS A 10 -20.00 3.63 36.11
C LYS A 10 -19.06 4.82 36.21
N ARG A 11 -17.91 4.70 36.89
CA ARG A 11 -16.89 5.75 36.97
C ARG A 11 -16.21 6.01 35.63
N ILE A 12 -16.00 4.96 34.82
CA ILE A 12 -15.45 5.08 33.46
C ILE A 12 -16.45 5.80 32.53
N ILE A 13 -17.75 5.49 32.59
CA ILE A 13 -18.77 6.11 31.73
C ILE A 13 -19.08 7.56 32.13
N ILE A 14 -19.06 7.89 33.43
CA ILE A 14 -19.29 9.26 33.91
C ILE A 14 -18.08 10.17 33.61
N GLY A 15 -16.86 9.62 33.55
CA GLY A 15 -15.66 10.35 33.13
C GLY A 15 -15.60 10.74 31.65
N ILE A 16 -16.48 10.19 30.80
CA ILE A 16 -16.51 10.46 29.35
C ILE A 16 -17.49 11.60 28.98
N LYS A 17 -18.36 12.02 29.91
CA LYS A 17 -19.29 13.14 29.67
C LYS A 17 -18.89 14.41 30.40
N SER A 18 -17.66 14.89 30.17
CA SER A 18 -17.35 16.32 30.16
C SER A 18 -15.90 16.49 29.76
N THR A 19 -15.66 16.70 28.46
CA THR A 19 -14.62 17.61 27.99
C THR A 19 -14.82 17.78 26.49
N ASN A 20 -15.17 18.99 26.10
CA ASN A 20 -14.82 19.53 24.78
C ASN A 20 -13.31 19.39 24.64
N ASN A 21 -12.83 18.30 24.05
CA ASN A 21 -11.40 18.07 23.87
C ASN A 21 -11.07 18.13 22.39
N ASN A 22 -10.23 19.11 22.05
CA ASN A 22 -9.42 19.15 20.85
C ASN A 22 -8.85 17.74 20.55
N PHE A 23 -9.16 17.21 19.37
CA PHE A 23 -8.52 16.02 18.81
C PHE A 23 -7.00 16.23 18.78
N ASN A 24 -6.25 15.52 19.63
CA ASN A 24 -4.79 15.51 19.60
C ASN A 24 -4.31 14.21 18.93
N ILE A 25 -4.02 14.33 17.65
CA ILE A 25 -3.65 13.25 16.72
C ILE A 25 -2.44 12.45 17.21
N GLU A 26 -1.53 13.07 17.96
CA GLU A 26 -0.38 12.40 18.55
C GLU A 26 -0.81 11.37 19.61
N ASN A 27 -1.85 11.66 20.39
CA ASN A 27 -2.36 10.77 21.41
C ASN A 27 -3.13 9.58 20.82
N ASP A 28 -3.82 9.76 19.69
CA ASP A 28 -4.58 8.67 19.04
C ASP A 28 -3.67 7.73 18.24
N ALA A 29 -2.67 8.26 17.53
CA ALA A 29 -1.59 7.45 16.96
C ALA A 29 -0.83 6.70 18.06
N LYS A 30 -0.50 7.36 19.18
CA LYS A 30 0.07 6.71 20.37
C LYS A 30 -0.86 5.64 20.97
N LYS A 31 -2.17 5.87 21.02
CA LYS A 31 -3.16 4.90 21.54
C LYS A 31 -3.22 3.65 20.68
N LEU A 32 -3.07 3.79 19.36
CA LEU A 32 -3.00 2.68 18.41
C LEU A 32 -1.71 1.88 18.48
N LEU A 33 -0.65 2.48 19.02
CA LEU A 33 0.66 1.86 19.28
C LEU A 33 0.70 1.17 20.66
N VAL A 34 -0.29 1.38 21.53
CA VAL A 34 -0.36 0.85 22.90
C VAL A 34 -1.20 -0.44 22.98
N GLU A 35 -1.99 -0.77 21.97
CA GLU A 35 -2.56 -2.11 21.83
C GLU A 35 -1.45 -3.10 21.47
N GLU A 36 -1.00 -3.91 22.43
CA GLU A 36 0.16 -4.83 22.41
C GLU A 36 0.20 -5.85 21.24
N GLU A 37 -0.78 -5.83 20.33
CA GLU A 37 -0.90 -6.76 19.22
C GLU A 37 -0.14 -6.31 17.95
N TYR A 38 0.22 -5.02 17.81
CA TYR A 38 0.83 -4.49 16.58
C TYR A 38 2.26 -3.95 16.82
N PRO A 39 3.29 -4.40 16.06
CA PRO A 39 4.69 -4.02 16.26
C PRO A 39 5.08 -2.66 15.65
N LEU A 40 4.11 -1.79 15.34
CA LEU A 40 4.37 -0.47 14.79
C LEU A 40 5.05 0.40 15.85
N SER A 41 6.08 1.15 15.45
CA SER A 41 6.71 2.14 16.31
C SER A 41 6.41 3.55 15.81
N TRP A 42 6.18 4.47 16.73
CA TRP A 42 6.32 5.88 16.41
C TRP A 42 7.80 6.20 16.22
N ILE A 43 8.17 6.66 15.03
CA ILE A 43 9.54 7.03 14.70
C ILE A 43 9.56 8.55 14.53
N PRO A 44 10.13 9.32 15.48
CA PRO A 44 10.23 10.76 15.33
C PRO A 44 10.97 11.11 14.05
N PHE A 45 10.46 12.07 13.26
CA PHE A 45 11.03 12.40 11.95
C PHE A 45 12.50 12.79 12.04
N LYS A 46 12.91 13.48 13.12
CA LYS A 46 14.31 13.82 13.43
C LYS A 46 15.26 12.62 13.58
N GLU A 47 14.76 11.40 13.78
CA GLU A 47 15.58 10.18 13.81
C GLU A 47 15.85 9.61 12.40
N LEU A 48 15.20 10.18 11.37
CA LEU A 48 15.35 9.86 9.97
C LEU A 48 16.26 10.91 9.33
N TYR A 49 17.43 10.51 8.85
CA TYR A 49 18.44 11.43 8.32
C TYR A 49 18.93 11.01 6.94
N ASP A 50 19.77 11.85 6.31
CA ASP A 50 20.21 11.69 4.91
C ASP A 50 19.01 11.51 3.94
N THR A 51 17.97 12.31 4.14
CA THR A 51 16.73 12.18 3.37
C THR A 51 16.94 12.60 1.92
N LYS A 52 16.43 11.78 0.98
CA LYS A 52 16.51 12.05 -0.46
C LYS A 52 15.21 11.64 -1.14
N LYS A 53 14.57 12.55 -1.88
CA LYS A 53 13.40 12.20 -2.69
C LYS A 53 13.77 11.18 -3.77
N ILE A 54 13.02 10.08 -3.85
CA ILE A 54 13.22 8.98 -4.80
C ILE A 54 12.02 8.73 -5.72
N GLY A 55 10.85 9.30 -5.39
CA GLY A 55 9.66 9.23 -6.23
C GLY A 55 8.57 10.19 -5.75
N GLN A 56 7.63 10.50 -6.65
CA GLN A 56 6.41 11.24 -6.32
C GLN A 56 5.30 10.75 -7.23
N GLY A 57 4.16 10.40 -6.64
CA GLY A 57 2.90 10.16 -7.33
C GLY A 57 1.85 11.20 -6.94
N GLY A 58 0.60 10.98 -7.36
CA GLY A 58 -0.51 11.88 -7.02
C GLY A 58 -0.81 11.94 -5.51
N PHE A 59 -0.74 10.80 -4.83
CA PHE A 59 -1.17 10.67 -3.43
C PHE A 59 -0.03 10.58 -2.43
N ALA A 60 1.21 10.40 -2.89
CA ALA A 60 2.34 10.27 -1.99
C ALA A 60 3.64 10.74 -2.62
N THR A 61 4.53 11.22 -1.76
CA THR A 61 5.95 11.41 -2.08
C THR A 61 6.75 10.35 -1.36
N VAL A 62 7.73 9.76 -2.05
CA VAL A 62 8.62 8.77 -1.47
C VAL A 62 10.02 9.34 -1.35
N LEU A 63 10.57 9.29 -0.14
CA LEU A 63 11.94 9.61 0.17
C LEU A 63 12.69 8.36 0.62
N TYR A 64 13.98 8.28 0.32
CA TYR A 64 14.91 7.45 1.04
C TYR A 64 15.35 8.18 2.31
N ALA A 65 15.64 7.43 3.38
CA ALA A 65 16.34 7.94 4.55
C ALA A 65 17.20 6.83 5.18
N LYS A 66 18.15 7.22 6.03
CA LYS A 66 18.81 6.34 6.98
C LYS A 66 18.12 6.42 8.34
N TRP A 67 18.05 5.28 9.01
CA TRP A 67 17.43 5.16 10.33
C TRP A 67 18.21 4.16 11.18
N VAL A 68 18.44 4.49 12.44
CA VAL A 68 19.02 3.56 13.42
C VAL A 68 17.87 2.88 14.17
N ASP A 69 17.62 1.62 13.84
CA ASP A 69 16.64 0.80 14.51
C ASP A 69 17.19 0.40 15.88
N LYS A 70 16.76 1.10 16.93
CA LYS A 70 17.24 0.88 18.30
C LYS A 70 16.87 -0.50 18.85
N ARG A 71 15.83 -1.16 18.32
CA ARG A 71 15.40 -2.50 18.75
C ARG A 71 16.39 -3.58 18.32
N GLU A 72 16.89 -3.46 17.09
CA GLU A 72 17.84 -4.41 16.51
C GLU A 72 19.29 -3.87 16.51
N ASN A 73 19.50 -2.66 17.04
CA ASN A 73 20.77 -1.93 17.03
C ASN A 73 21.43 -1.89 15.64
N ALA A 74 20.64 -1.62 14.60
CA ALA A 74 21.06 -1.73 13.21
C ALA A 74 20.81 -0.42 12.43
N LEU A 75 21.80 -0.03 11.62
CA LEU A 75 21.63 1.04 10.63
C LEU A 75 20.89 0.49 9.40
N ARG A 76 19.76 1.10 9.05
CA ARG A 76 18.92 0.70 7.93
C ARG A 76 18.76 1.83 6.92
N GLY A 77 18.66 1.45 5.65
CA GLY A 77 17.99 2.28 4.64
C GLY A 77 16.49 2.04 4.70
N VAL A 78 15.70 3.10 4.72
CA VAL A 78 14.23 3.04 4.78
C VAL A 78 13.61 3.89 3.67
N ALA A 79 12.43 3.48 3.22
CA ALA A 79 11.58 4.28 2.34
C ALA A 79 10.53 5.00 3.19
N LEU A 80 10.51 6.33 3.10
CA LEU A 80 9.54 7.21 3.75
C LEU A 80 8.44 7.53 2.73
N LYS A 81 7.26 6.96 2.93
CA LYS A 81 6.10 7.27 2.09
C LYS A 81 5.26 8.34 2.78
N LEU A 82 5.46 9.59 2.39
CA LEU A 82 4.68 10.75 2.80
C LEU A 82 3.32 10.73 2.10
N LEU A 83 2.23 10.62 2.86
CA LEU A 83 0.87 10.51 2.34
C LEU A 83 0.20 11.88 2.28
N HIS A 84 0.03 12.44 1.09
CA HIS A 84 -0.47 13.81 0.93
C HIS A 84 -1.90 13.96 1.46
N GLY A 85 -2.15 15.01 2.26
CA GLY A 85 -3.50 15.31 2.77
C GLY A 85 -3.98 14.34 3.85
N SER A 86 -3.07 13.60 4.47
CA SER A 86 -3.35 12.68 5.58
C SER A 86 -3.31 13.35 6.96
N ARG A 87 -3.30 14.69 6.99
CA ARG A 87 -3.27 15.52 8.22
C ARG A 87 -4.20 15.07 9.34
N SER A 88 -5.38 14.53 9.00
CA SER A 88 -6.31 13.93 9.96
C SER A 88 -6.32 12.42 9.83
N CYS A 89 -6.03 11.74 10.95
CA CYS A 89 -6.13 10.29 11.06
C CYS A 89 -7.60 9.90 11.23
N ASP A 90 -8.20 9.25 10.24
CA ASP A 90 -9.53 8.64 10.40
C ASP A 90 -9.43 7.15 10.76
N GLU A 91 -10.54 6.60 11.22
CA GLU A 91 -10.64 5.19 11.61
C GLU A 91 -10.32 4.23 10.44
N GLY A 92 -10.65 4.60 9.20
CA GLY A 92 -10.41 3.77 8.03
C GLY A 92 -8.92 3.64 7.70
N PHE A 93 -8.18 4.74 7.74
CA PHE A 93 -6.72 4.76 7.58
C PHE A 93 -6.03 3.85 8.62
N ILE A 94 -6.53 3.90 9.85
CA ILE A 94 -6.00 3.09 10.95
C ILE A 94 -6.31 1.61 10.80
N GLN A 95 -7.54 1.26 10.39
CA GLN A 95 -7.89 -0.12 10.11
C GLN A 95 -7.03 -0.71 8.98
N GLU A 96 -6.76 0.07 7.93
CA GLU A 96 -5.89 -0.35 6.83
C GLU A 96 -4.44 -0.54 7.29
N LEU A 97 -3.90 0.37 8.12
CA LEU A 97 -2.58 0.21 8.73
C LEU A 97 -2.47 -1.04 9.59
N LYS A 98 -3.48 -1.29 10.44
CA LYS A 98 -3.53 -2.50 11.28
C LYS A 98 -3.54 -3.76 10.43
N ALA A 99 -4.38 -3.81 9.40
CA ALA A 99 -4.43 -4.93 8.46
C ALA A 99 -3.10 -5.16 7.75
N TYR A 100 -2.44 -4.09 7.27
CA TYR A 100 -1.12 -4.18 6.65
C TYR A 100 -0.07 -4.78 7.60
N CYS A 101 -0.05 -4.32 8.85
CA CYS A 101 0.90 -4.81 9.84
C CYS A 101 0.63 -6.24 10.27
N ASN A 102 -0.65 -6.63 10.35
CA ASN A 102 -1.06 -8.01 10.60
C ASN A 102 -0.62 -8.96 9.48
N ILE A 103 -0.62 -8.52 8.22
CA ILE A 103 -0.07 -9.29 7.10
C ILE A 103 1.45 -9.44 7.28
N GLY A 104 2.16 -8.32 7.46
CA GLY A 104 3.63 -8.34 7.59
C GLY A 104 4.15 -9.11 8.80
N SER A 105 3.41 -9.17 9.91
CA SER A 105 3.79 -9.96 11.08
C SER A 105 3.65 -11.48 10.84
N LYS A 106 2.71 -11.90 9.99
CA LYS A 106 2.47 -13.31 9.65
C LYS A 106 3.30 -13.79 8.46
N HIS A 107 3.74 -12.86 7.60
CA HIS A 107 4.39 -13.17 6.33
C HIS A 107 5.67 -12.34 6.15
N PRO A 108 6.84 -12.90 6.53
CA PRO A 108 8.12 -12.19 6.50
C PRO A 108 8.59 -11.71 5.12
N SER A 109 8.03 -12.26 4.03
CA SER A 109 8.31 -11.83 2.66
C SER A 109 7.54 -10.57 2.24
N PHE A 110 6.49 -10.22 2.97
CA PHE A 110 5.70 -9.02 2.72
C PHE A 110 6.49 -7.79 3.17
N LEU A 111 6.41 -6.71 2.40
CA LEU A 111 7.21 -5.50 2.64
C LEU A 111 7.06 -5.02 4.08
N LYS A 112 8.18 -4.94 4.81
CA LYS A 112 8.15 -4.62 6.25
C LYS A 112 7.79 -3.14 6.45
N CYS A 113 6.81 -2.88 7.30
CA CYS A 113 6.56 -1.56 7.87
C CYS A 113 7.22 -1.49 9.26
N TYR A 114 8.19 -0.61 9.43
CA TYR A 114 8.89 -0.42 10.70
C TYR A 114 8.09 0.45 11.67
N GLY A 115 7.25 1.33 11.15
CA GLY A 115 6.55 2.32 11.95
C GLY A 115 5.92 3.44 11.15
N ILE A 116 5.40 4.41 11.90
CA ILE A 116 4.82 5.64 11.38
C ILE A 116 5.62 6.84 11.90
N SER A 117 5.70 7.86 11.07
CA SER A 117 6.25 9.18 11.40
C SER A 117 5.28 10.25 10.90
N LYS A 118 5.64 11.51 11.11
CA LYS A 118 4.85 12.66 10.67
C LYS A 118 5.77 13.76 10.21
N ASP A 119 5.43 14.36 9.08
CA ASP A 119 6.16 15.51 8.57
C ASP A 119 5.81 16.75 9.40
N GLU A 120 6.83 17.41 9.97
CA GLU A 120 6.65 18.57 10.85
C GLU A 120 6.10 19.80 10.11
N SER A 121 6.21 19.84 8.78
CA SER A 121 5.80 21.01 7.98
C SER A 121 4.35 20.91 7.48
N SER A 122 3.98 19.74 6.95
CA SER A 122 2.69 19.48 6.33
C SER A 122 1.69 18.83 7.27
N GLU A 123 2.16 18.29 8.40
CA GLU A 123 1.42 17.45 9.34
C GLU A 123 0.88 16.16 8.69
N ASP A 124 1.38 15.79 7.51
CA ASP A 124 1.01 14.56 6.83
C ASP A 124 1.75 13.35 7.44
N PHE A 125 1.07 12.21 7.50
CA PHE A 125 1.66 10.96 7.96
C PHE A 125 2.69 10.42 6.97
N ILE A 126 3.70 9.77 7.55
CA ILE A 126 4.77 9.10 6.83
C ILE A 126 4.77 7.63 7.26
N LEU A 127 4.74 6.72 6.29
CA LEU A 127 5.04 5.31 6.56
C LEU A 127 6.55 5.10 6.44
N VAL A 128 7.12 4.41 7.43
CA VAL A 128 8.55 4.02 7.42
C VAL A 128 8.63 2.56 7.01
N LEU A 129 8.97 2.33 5.74
CA LEU A 129 8.96 1.02 5.10
C LEU A 129 10.38 0.52 4.82
N GLU A 130 10.51 -0.78 4.61
CA GLU A 130 11.71 -1.39 4.05
C GLU A 130 12.08 -0.75 2.70
N TYR A 131 13.36 -0.42 2.55
CA TYR A 131 13.86 0.14 1.30
C TYR A 131 14.18 -0.98 0.30
N ALA A 132 13.41 -1.06 -0.78
CA ALA A 132 13.69 -1.93 -1.90
C ALA A 132 14.89 -1.42 -2.71
N ALA A 133 16.10 -1.83 -2.33
CA ALA A 133 17.36 -1.33 -2.91
C ALA A 133 17.50 -1.60 -4.42
N ILE A 134 16.89 -2.70 -4.90
CA ILE A 134 16.89 -3.08 -6.32
C ILE A 134 15.89 -2.20 -7.12
N GLY A 135 14.98 -1.50 -6.45
CA GLY A 135 13.97 -0.66 -7.08
C GLY A 135 12.73 -1.42 -7.55
N SER A 136 11.93 -0.80 -8.41
CA SER A 136 10.66 -1.36 -8.88
C SER A 136 10.82 -2.41 -9.97
N LEU A 137 9.78 -3.23 -10.17
CA LEU A 137 9.68 -4.15 -11.30
C LEU A 137 9.87 -3.44 -12.64
N ARG A 138 9.24 -2.26 -12.81
CA ARG A 138 9.38 -1.39 -13.98
C ARG A 138 10.83 -1.07 -14.29
N LYS A 139 11.61 -0.63 -13.29
CA LYS A 139 13.03 -0.28 -13.44
C LYS A 139 13.90 -1.49 -13.78
N ASN A 140 13.45 -2.69 -13.40
CA ASN A 140 14.19 -3.93 -13.59
C ASN A 140 13.64 -4.79 -14.73
N LEU A 141 12.72 -4.28 -15.55
CA LEU A 141 12.02 -5.08 -16.55
C LEU A 141 12.97 -5.74 -17.55
N CYS A 142 14.02 -5.05 -17.99
CA CYS A 142 15.05 -5.62 -18.86
C CYS A 142 15.76 -6.84 -18.26
N SER A 143 15.98 -6.85 -16.94
CA SER A 143 16.57 -7.98 -16.23
C SER A 143 15.55 -9.11 -16.08
N VAL A 144 14.30 -8.77 -15.74
CA VAL A 144 13.21 -9.74 -15.60
C VAL A 144 12.94 -10.47 -16.92
N LEU A 145 13.01 -9.79 -18.06
CA LEU A 145 12.79 -10.43 -19.36
C LEU A 145 13.80 -11.52 -19.68
N LYS A 146 15.02 -11.40 -19.16
CA LYS A 146 16.12 -12.37 -19.31
C LYS A 146 16.03 -13.53 -18.33
N MET A 147 15.16 -13.47 -17.32
CA MET A 147 14.95 -14.56 -16.38
C MET A 147 14.42 -15.80 -17.10
N ASN A 148 14.76 -16.99 -16.56
CA ASN A 148 14.14 -18.22 -17.02
C ASN A 148 12.65 -18.26 -16.61
N TRP A 149 11.92 -19.22 -17.18
CA TRP A 149 10.48 -19.33 -16.93
C TRP A 149 10.12 -19.62 -15.47
N ILE A 150 10.93 -20.40 -14.75
CA ILE A 150 10.68 -20.75 -13.35
C ILE A 150 10.79 -19.51 -12.46
N ASP A 151 11.81 -18.68 -12.68
CA ASP A 151 11.99 -17.42 -11.94
C ASP A 151 10.87 -16.42 -12.21
N LYS A 152 10.41 -16.32 -13.47
CA LYS A 152 9.25 -15.47 -13.83
C LYS A 152 7.98 -15.94 -13.13
N LEU A 153 7.72 -17.24 -13.12
CA LEU A 153 6.56 -17.81 -12.42
C LEU A 153 6.67 -17.63 -10.90
N THR A 154 7.88 -17.73 -10.35
CA THR A 154 8.13 -17.48 -8.92
C THR A 154 7.83 -16.02 -8.56
N LEU A 155 8.28 -15.07 -9.39
CA LEU A 155 7.97 -13.65 -9.21
C LEU A 155 6.46 -13.38 -9.27
N LEU A 156 5.76 -13.94 -10.25
CA LEU A 156 4.30 -13.82 -10.36
C LEU A 156 3.59 -14.42 -9.15
N HIS A 157 4.04 -15.59 -8.68
CA HIS A 157 3.50 -16.24 -7.50
C HIS A 157 3.71 -15.40 -6.22
N CYS A 158 4.86 -14.74 -6.06
CA CYS A 158 5.06 -13.82 -4.94
C CYS A 158 4.06 -12.66 -4.99
N ILE A 159 3.87 -12.04 -6.16
CA ILE A 159 2.92 -10.91 -6.33
C ILE A 159 1.48 -11.36 -6.04
N THR A 160 1.05 -12.53 -6.54
CA THR A 160 -0.29 -13.03 -6.26
C THR A 160 -0.48 -13.44 -4.82
N SER A 161 0.56 -13.96 -4.16
CA SER A 161 0.51 -14.31 -2.74
C SER A 161 0.32 -13.06 -1.87
N ASP A 162 1.08 -11.99 -2.13
CA ASP A 162 0.90 -10.70 -1.46
C ASP A 162 -0.51 -10.13 -1.70
N LEU A 163 -1.00 -10.21 -2.94
CA LEU A 163 -2.34 -9.73 -3.29
C LEU A 163 -3.44 -10.54 -2.59
N GLN A 164 -3.28 -11.86 -2.51
CA GLN A 164 -4.19 -12.74 -1.77
C GLN A 164 -4.23 -12.37 -0.28
N MET A 165 -3.07 -12.06 0.32
CA MET A 165 -3.02 -11.62 1.73
C MET A 165 -3.78 -10.32 1.94
N ILE A 166 -3.60 -9.34 1.05
CA ILE A 166 -4.35 -8.07 1.09
C ILE A 166 -5.86 -8.33 0.99
N HIS A 167 -6.29 -9.11 0.00
CA HIS A 167 -7.70 -9.44 -0.21
C HIS A 167 -8.31 -10.21 0.97
N SER A 168 -7.53 -11.07 1.64
CA SER A 168 -7.97 -11.83 2.83
C SER A 168 -8.33 -10.92 4.01
N GLN A 169 -7.77 -9.70 4.08
CA GLN A 169 -8.11 -8.70 5.08
C GLN A 169 -9.30 -7.80 4.68
N GLY A 170 -9.98 -8.11 3.56
CA GLY A 170 -11.06 -7.28 3.02
C GLY A 170 -10.57 -5.95 2.44
N LEU A 171 -9.28 -5.89 2.07
CA LEU A 171 -8.68 -4.73 1.42
C LEU A 171 -8.60 -4.93 -0.09
N ILE A 172 -8.60 -3.82 -0.82
CA ILE A 172 -8.40 -3.77 -2.28
C ILE A 172 -7.21 -2.84 -2.51
N HIS A 173 -6.26 -3.26 -3.33
CA HIS A 173 -5.02 -2.54 -3.57
C HIS A 173 -5.25 -1.24 -4.36
N ARG A 174 -6.12 -1.27 -5.38
CA ARG A 174 -6.62 -0.13 -6.19
C ARG A 174 -5.60 0.57 -7.09
N ASP A 175 -4.31 0.45 -6.80
CA ASP A 175 -3.21 1.07 -7.54
C ASP A 175 -2.08 0.05 -7.78
N LEU A 176 -2.43 -1.17 -8.19
CA LEU A 176 -1.45 -2.23 -8.44
C LEU A 176 -0.82 -2.02 -9.83
N HIS A 177 0.48 -1.74 -9.88
CA HIS A 177 1.21 -1.50 -11.15
C HIS A 177 2.68 -1.87 -10.98
N SER A 178 3.45 -2.01 -12.07
CA SER A 178 4.86 -2.47 -12.00
C SER A 178 5.85 -1.51 -11.32
N ASP A 179 5.39 -0.38 -10.79
CA ASP A 179 6.14 0.39 -9.78
C ASP A 179 5.90 -0.12 -8.33
N LEU A 180 5.49 -1.40 -8.20
CA LEU A 180 5.13 -2.20 -7.01
C LEU A 180 5.87 -1.91 -5.70
N GLY A 181 7.12 -1.42 -5.75
CA GLY A 181 7.96 -1.26 -4.56
C GLY A 181 7.43 -0.28 -3.52
N LEU A 182 6.40 0.53 -3.84
CA LEU A 182 5.95 1.63 -2.99
C LEU A 182 4.43 1.82 -2.97
N SER A 183 3.64 1.03 -3.70
CA SER A 183 2.21 1.30 -3.88
C SER A 183 1.38 0.67 -2.77
N ILE A 184 1.50 1.16 -1.54
CA ILE A 184 0.46 0.92 -0.52
C ILE A 184 -0.54 2.07 -0.60
N THR A 185 -1.73 1.84 -1.14
CA THR A 185 -2.82 2.83 -1.05
C THR A 185 -3.50 2.66 0.30
N ILE A 186 -2.93 3.26 1.34
CA ILE A 186 -3.60 3.40 2.62
C ILE A 186 -4.43 4.69 2.54
N THR A 187 -5.70 4.58 2.11
CA THR A 187 -6.77 5.55 2.41
C THR A 187 -8.05 5.20 1.66
N LYS A 188 -8.98 4.47 2.32
CA LYS A 188 -10.40 4.42 1.93
C LYS A 188 -11.04 5.81 1.82
N LYS A 189 -10.63 6.80 2.63
CA LYS A 189 -11.34 8.10 2.74
C LYS A 189 -10.89 9.20 1.78
N LEU A 190 -9.61 9.27 1.38
CA LEU A 190 -9.21 10.15 0.25
C LEU A 190 -10.03 9.85 -1.02
N ASN A 191 -10.50 8.61 -1.13
CA ASN A 191 -11.26 8.10 -2.27
C ASN A 191 -12.78 8.06 -2.04
N ALA A 192 -13.28 8.08 -0.79
CA ALA A 192 -14.73 8.04 -0.53
C ALA A 192 -15.41 9.38 -0.83
N GLU A 193 -14.71 10.50 -0.62
CA GLU A 193 -15.22 11.85 -0.93
C GLU A 193 -15.10 12.19 -2.43
N ARG A 194 -14.40 11.36 -3.20
CA ARG A 194 -14.17 11.56 -4.62
C ARG A 194 -14.42 10.27 -5.37
N ARG A 195 -15.62 10.13 -5.98
CA ARG A 195 -15.99 9.11 -7.00
C ARG A 195 -15.11 9.21 -8.26
N GLY A 196 -13.80 9.21 -8.09
CA GLY A 196 -12.81 9.38 -9.14
C GLY A 196 -12.22 8.03 -9.53
N VAL A 197 -11.81 7.95 -10.79
CA VAL A 197 -10.95 6.88 -11.30
C VAL A 197 -9.52 7.21 -10.91
N TYR A 198 -8.80 6.24 -10.35
CA TYR A 198 -7.43 6.39 -9.85
C TYR A 198 -6.50 5.29 -10.36
N GLY A 199 -5.21 5.57 -10.35
CA GLY A 199 -4.17 4.64 -10.79
C GLY A 199 -3.69 4.91 -12.21
N ILE A 200 -2.85 4.01 -12.70
CA ILE A 200 -2.10 4.21 -13.95
C ILE A 200 -2.87 3.58 -15.11
N LEU A 201 -3.19 4.38 -16.13
CA LEU A 201 -4.17 4.09 -17.21
C LEU A 201 -4.13 2.67 -17.82
N PRO A 202 -3.00 1.99 -18.06
CA PRO A 202 -3.00 0.60 -18.51
C PRO A 202 -3.44 -0.45 -17.46
N TYR A 203 -3.36 -0.16 -16.16
CA TYR A 203 -3.68 -1.08 -15.06
C TYR A 203 -5.10 -0.95 -14.55
N ILE A 204 -5.80 0.14 -14.88
CA ILE A 204 -7.15 0.38 -14.39
C ILE A 204 -8.10 -0.56 -15.13
N ALA A 205 -8.86 -1.35 -14.35
CA ALA A 205 -9.84 -2.28 -14.89
C ALA A 205 -10.96 -1.56 -15.66
N PRO A 206 -11.50 -2.16 -16.73
CA PRO A 206 -12.49 -1.52 -17.60
C PRO A 206 -13.74 -1.09 -16.83
N GLU A 207 -14.24 -1.91 -15.90
CA GLU A 207 -15.40 -1.56 -15.07
C GLU A 207 -15.14 -0.30 -14.23
N VAL A 208 -13.90 -0.11 -13.76
CA VAL A 208 -13.52 1.08 -13.01
C VAL A 208 -13.42 2.30 -13.92
N LEU A 209 -12.94 2.15 -15.15
CA LEU A 209 -12.95 3.23 -16.15
C LEU A 209 -14.39 3.68 -16.49
N ASP A 210 -15.33 2.76 -16.45
CA ASP A 210 -16.77 3.01 -16.63
C ASP A 210 -17.44 3.65 -15.39
N GLY A 211 -16.67 3.89 -14.33
CA GLY A 211 -17.10 4.56 -13.11
C GLY A 211 -17.65 3.63 -12.03
N GLU A 212 -17.55 2.30 -12.21
CA GLU A 212 -17.86 1.34 -11.15
C GLU A 212 -16.82 1.39 -10.02
N GLN A 213 -17.21 0.85 -8.87
CA GLN A 213 -16.31 0.81 -7.71
C GLN A 213 -15.22 -0.24 -7.90
N TYR A 214 -14.03 0.05 -7.37
CA TYR A 214 -12.97 -0.95 -7.27
C TYR A 214 -13.43 -2.17 -6.50
N THR A 215 -13.07 -3.34 -7.02
CA THR A 215 -13.30 -4.65 -6.41
C THR A 215 -11.98 -5.44 -6.34
N THR A 216 -11.97 -6.58 -5.66
CA THR A 216 -10.82 -7.49 -5.74
C THR A 216 -10.54 -7.93 -7.18
N ALA A 217 -11.57 -8.06 -8.03
CA ALA A 217 -11.41 -8.37 -9.45
C ALA A 217 -10.66 -7.29 -10.23
N SER A 218 -10.84 -6.01 -9.86
CA SER A 218 -10.08 -4.91 -10.48
C SER A 218 -8.57 -4.98 -10.21
N ASP A 219 -8.16 -5.50 -9.04
CA ASP A 219 -6.74 -5.78 -8.79
C ASP A 219 -6.24 -6.98 -9.59
N ILE A 220 -7.09 -7.99 -9.85
CA ILE A 220 -6.74 -9.14 -10.70
C ILE A 220 -6.51 -8.71 -12.14
N TYR A 221 -7.30 -7.76 -12.66
CA TYR A 221 -7.05 -7.15 -13.95
C TYR A 221 -5.66 -6.49 -13.98
N SER A 222 -5.37 -5.64 -12.99
CA SER A 222 -4.06 -4.99 -12.84
C SER A 222 -2.90 -6.00 -12.82
N PHE A 223 -3.08 -7.11 -12.10
CA PHE A 223 -2.13 -8.22 -12.07
C PHE A 223 -1.94 -8.86 -13.45
N GLY A 224 -3.01 -9.03 -14.24
CA GLY A 224 -2.93 -9.50 -15.62
C GLY A 224 -2.04 -8.63 -16.51
N ILE A 225 -2.08 -7.31 -16.32
CA ILE A 225 -1.19 -6.36 -17.01
C ILE A 225 0.27 -6.57 -16.58
N ILE A 226 0.52 -6.70 -15.27
CA ILE A 226 1.86 -6.99 -14.73
C ILE A 226 2.40 -8.30 -15.29
N MET A 227 1.55 -9.33 -15.38
CA MET A 227 1.90 -10.60 -16.00
C MET A 227 2.33 -10.40 -17.46
N CYS A 228 1.58 -9.63 -18.25
CA CYS A 228 1.97 -9.31 -19.63
C CYS A 228 3.32 -8.59 -19.69
N GLU A 229 3.60 -7.68 -18.76
CA GLU A 229 4.88 -6.98 -18.70
C GLU A 229 6.05 -7.91 -18.38
N ILE A 230 5.91 -8.79 -17.37
CA ILE A 230 6.93 -9.77 -16.99
C ILE A 230 7.24 -10.73 -18.15
N LEU A 231 6.21 -11.14 -18.90
CA LEU A 231 6.35 -12.10 -19.98
C LEU A 231 6.90 -11.49 -21.26
N TYR A 232 6.43 -10.30 -21.65
CA TYR A 232 6.66 -9.73 -22.98
C TYR A 232 7.43 -8.42 -22.99
N GLY A 233 7.61 -7.78 -21.84
CA GLY A 233 8.47 -6.61 -21.71
C GLY A 233 7.90 -5.32 -22.28
N LYS A 234 6.65 -5.33 -22.76
CA LYS A 234 6.02 -4.18 -23.39
C LYS A 234 5.00 -3.55 -22.45
N SER A 235 5.43 -2.46 -21.81
CA SER A 235 4.50 -1.45 -21.27
C SER A 235 3.84 -0.64 -22.38
N ASP A 236 4.61 -0.35 -23.44
CA ASP A 236 4.23 0.61 -24.48
C ASP A 236 3.11 0.13 -25.40
N TYR A 237 2.72 -1.15 -25.34
CA TYR A 237 1.59 -1.66 -26.12
C TYR A 237 0.27 -0.97 -25.74
N PHE A 238 0.19 -0.45 -24.52
CA PHE A 238 -0.95 0.28 -23.99
C PHE A 238 -0.79 1.82 -24.06
N ASN A 239 0.43 2.32 -24.31
CA ASN A 239 0.71 3.76 -24.46
C ASN A 239 0.48 4.31 -25.87
N HIS A 240 0.32 3.45 -26.88
CA HIS A 240 -0.09 3.93 -28.20
C HIS A 240 -1.57 4.34 -28.15
N GLN A 241 -1.82 5.61 -28.49
CA GLN A 241 -3.09 6.19 -28.94
C GLN A 241 -3.64 5.43 -30.16
N SER A 242 -3.86 4.13 -30.04
CA SER A 242 -4.61 3.36 -31.01
C SER A 242 -6.05 3.35 -30.54
N GLU A 243 -6.97 3.63 -31.46
CA GLU A 243 -8.44 3.63 -31.30
C GLU A 243 -9.05 2.30 -30.79
N ILE A 244 -8.22 1.31 -30.48
CA ILE A 244 -8.60 0.01 -29.93
C ILE A 244 -8.50 0.09 -28.40
N PRO A 245 -9.62 -0.09 -27.66
CA PRO A 245 -9.61 -0.17 -26.21
C PRO A 245 -8.55 -1.14 -25.69
N VAL A 246 -7.83 -0.75 -24.63
CA VAL A 246 -6.83 -1.59 -23.95
C VAL A 246 -7.41 -2.98 -23.60
N HIS A 247 -8.70 -3.02 -23.26
CA HIS A 247 -9.50 -4.23 -23.11
C HIS A 247 -9.42 -5.17 -24.31
N ASP A 248 -9.65 -4.67 -25.52
CA ASP A 248 -9.67 -5.48 -26.75
C ASP A 248 -8.27 -5.98 -27.12
N LYS A 249 -7.21 -5.27 -26.70
CA LYS A 249 -5.83 -5.77 -26.82
C LYS A 249 -5.55 -6.93 -25.87
N ILE A 250 -6.02 -6.86 -24.62
CA ILE A 250 -5.86 -7.95 -23.64
C ILE A 250 -6.67 -9.16 -24.06
N VAL A 251 -7.93 -8.96 -24.45
CA VAL A 251 -8.78 -10.01 -25.01
C VAL A 251 -8.13 -10.60 -26.26
N SER A 252 -7.57 -9.80 -27.18
CA SER A 252 -6.86 -10.32 -28.34
C SER A 252 -5.61 -11.14 -27.99
N ILE A 253 -4.88 -10.81 -26.91
CA ILE A 253 -3.70 -11.57 -26.46
C ILE A 253 -4.14 -12.91 -25.85
N VAL A 254 -5.28 -12.94 -25.16
CA VAL A 254 -5.87 -14.15 -24.57
C VAL A 254 -6.51 -15.03 -25.67
N ASP A 255 -7.24 -14.43 -26.62
CA ASP A 255 -7.93 -15.11 -27.72
C ASP A 255 -6.99 -15.60 -28.82
N GLN A 256 -5.93 -14.85 -29.16
CA GLN A 256 -4.92 -15.29 -30.15
C GLN A 256 -4.14 -16.54 -29.70
N ARG A 257 -4.33 -17.03 -28.46
CA ARG A 257 -3.76 -18.30 -28.00
C ARG A 257 -4.76 -19.42 -27.76
N LEU A 258 -6.06 -19.13 -27.72
CA LEU A 258 -7.10 -20.16 -27.79
C LEU A 258 -7.20 -20.78 -29.19
N ILE A 259 -6.71 -20.09 -30.23
CA ILE A 259 -6.73 -20.57 -31.63
C ILE A 259 -5.47 -21.39 -32.00
N VAL A 260 -4.40 -21.38 -31.20
CA VAL A 260 -3.13 -22.06 -31.57
C VAL A 260 -3.00 -23.48 -30.99
N HIS A 261 -3.97 -23.95 -30.20
CA HIS A 261 -3.99 -25.30 -29.62
C HIS A 261 -5.34 -26.04 -29.75
N LEU A 262 -5.97 -25.93 -30.93
CA LEU A 262 -6.80 -27.00 -31.51
C LEU A 262 -6.02 -27.65 -32.65
#